data_AF-A0A162Q2V8-F1
#
_entry.id   AF-A0A162Q2V8-F1
#
_cell.length_a   1.000
_cell.length_b   1.000
_cell.length_c   1.000
_cell.angle_alpha   90.00
_cell.angle_beta   90.00
_cell.angle_gamma   90.00
#
_symmetry.space_group_name_H-M   'P 1'
#
loop_
_entity.id
_entity.type
_entity.pdbx_description
1 polymer ?
#
loop_
_entity_poly.entity_id
_entity_poly.type
_entity_poly.pdbx_seq_one_letter_code
_entity_poly.pdbx_strand_id
1 'polypeptide(L)'
;MAPSAVGPVVGATTAAAAHHIRHIDYHAPVAEVPGLPTGFPETVVDESAWTGPQFNKESQYTYNFTNADLEELAVALEHFKALGLDGDLVNKDNFPLPTLGAVLDRIASDVHHGKGFVVVRGIDPQKHSVEDLTVMYLGIQGYIANQRGRQDKKGNMLVHIVADNTSQAKADHHRHSTSAITFHNEESGDVVSWLTRNTAAAGGKCIIASAHTVYNVLAATRPDIIRTLSRSDWPFALPKFRCRPILFHHDGKIIINFGRTPLMGNSAHPRPAHFPSLTSRQVEALDAIEAIAKATQMEIQTRAGDIHFINNLAILHRREAFVNGQCPDEKRHLVRMRVRNEKLGWSIPAELQREWFEAFEKPADRVWHLEPMPDAFFPLRKYPN
;
A
#
# COMPACT_ATOMS: atom_id res chain seq x y z
N MET A 1 -76.50 -24.20 -28.40
CA MET A 1 -76.22 -23.24 -29.48
C MET A 1 -74.82 -22.67 -29.26
N ALA A 2 -73.89 -22.97 -30.16
CA ALA A 2 -72.63 -22.21 -30.36
C ALA A 2 -72.97 -20.89 -31.11
N PRO A 3 -72.09 -19.85 -31.20
CA PRO A 3 -70.66 -19.90 -31.61
C PRO A 3 -69.71 -19.18 -30.61
N SER A 4 -68.45 -19.58 -30.40
CA SER A 4 -67.24 -19.53 -31.26
C SER A 4 -66.71 -18.12 -31.57
N ALA A 5 -65.64 -17.71 -30.87
CA ALA A 5 -64.52 -16.97 -31.45
C ALA A 5 -63.25 -17.23 -30.62
N VAL A 6 -62.15 -17.46 -31.34
CA VAL A 6 -60.90 -18.11 -30.94
C VAL A 6 -59.86 -17.06 -30.52
N GLY A 7 -59.10 -17.33 -29.45
CA GLY A 7 -57.85 -16.64 -29.13
C GLY A 7 -56.75 -17.69 -28.82
N PRO A 8 -55.51 -17.56 -29.30
CA PRO A 8 -54.57 -18.66 -29.34
C PRO A 8 -53.83 -18.87 -28.01
N VAL A 9 -53.54 -20.14 -27.73
CA VAL A 9 -52.67 -20.64 -26.68
C VAL A 9 -51.24 -20.74 -27.22
N VAL A 10 -50.26 -20.13 -26.53
CA VAL A 10 -48.81 -20.47 -26.51
C VAL A 10 -48.32 -19.94 -25.16
N GLY A 11 -47.70 -20.65 -24.23
CA GLY A 11 -46.73 -21.74 -24.29
C GLY A 11 -45.64 -21.34 -23.28
N ALA A 12 -45.38 -22.17 -22.27
CA ALA A 12 -44.40 -21.88 -21.24
C ALA A 12 -42.98 -21.83 -21.84
N THR A 13 -42.27 -20.71 -21.65
CA THR A 13 -40.85 -20.61 -21.94
C THR A 13 -40.08 -20.06 -20.74
N THR A 14 -39.10 -20.84 -20.36
CA THR A 14 -38.09 -20.63 -19.33
C THR A 14 -37.33 -19.34 -19.56
N ALA A 15 -37.33 -18.45 -18.56
CA ALA A 15 -36.51 -17.24 -18.55
C ALA A 15 -35.03 -17.62 -18.31
N ALA A 16 -34.27 -17.76 -19.39
CA ALA A 16 -32.82 -17.74 -19.33
C ALA A 16 -32.37 -16.28 -19.14
N ALA A 17 -31.86 -15.95 -17.96
CA ALA A 17 -31.22 -14.67 -17.68
C ALA A 17 -29.91 -14.57 -18.48
N ALA A 18 -29.97 -13.95 -19.65
CA ALA A 18 -28.79 -13.58 -20.42
C ALA A 18 -28.12 -12.37 -19.74
N HIS A 19 -26.96 -12.59 -19.14
CA HIS A 19 -26.06 -11.52 -18.72
C HIS A 19 -25.61 -10.72 -19.95
N HIS A 20 -26.20 -9.55 -20.19
CA HIS A 20 -25.67 -8.57 -21.13
C HIS A 20 -24.40 -7.94 -20.56
N ILE A 21 -23.25 -8.51 -20.89
CA ILE A 21 -21.97 -7.79 -20.89
C ILE A 21 -22.03 -6.85 -22.09
N ARG A 22 -22.29 -5.57 -21.86
CA ARG A 22 -22.10 -4.55 -22.91
C ARG A 22 -20.61 -4.51 -23.25
N HIS A 23 -20.26 -4.86 -24.48
CA HIS A 23 -18.97 -4.51 -25.07
C HIS A 23 -18.86 -2.98 -25.07
N ILE A 24 -18.08 -2.44 -24.15
CA ILE A 24 -17.58 -1.07 -24.26
C ILE A 24 -16.42 -1.15 -25.26
N ASP A 25 -16.53 -0.44 -26.38
CA ASP A 25 -15.43 -0.32 -27.34
C ASP A 25 -14.24 0.39 -26.66
N TYR A 26 -13.23 -0.39 -26.27
CA TYR A 26 -11.99 0.10 -25.64
C TYR A 26 -11.06 0.85 -26.63
N HIS A 27 -11.48 1.05 -27.88
CA HIS A 27 -10.64 1.56 -28.98
C HIS A 27 -11.18 2.82 -29.68
N ALA A 28 -12.16 3.53 -29.12
CA ALA A 28 -12.62 4.78 -29.73
C ALA A 28 -11.47 5.81 -29.81
N PRO A 29 -11.18 6.41 -30.98
CA PRO A 29 -10.18 7.45 -31.11
C PRO A 29 -10.62 8.67 -30.31
N VAL A 30 -9.79 9.07 -29.35
CA VAL A 30 -10.07 10.18 -28.44
C VAL A 30 -9.59 11.45 -29.12
N ALA A 31 -10.50 12.41 -29.33
CA ALA A 31 -10.11 13.76 -29.74
C ALA A 31 -9.10 14.32 -28.72
N GLU A 32 -7.93 14.74 -29.18
CA GLU A 32 -6.90 15.32 -28.33
C GLU A 32 -7.35 16.71 -27.89
N VAL A 33 -8.02 16.77 -26.73
CA VAL A 33 -8.34 18.04 -26.09
C VAL A 33 -7.04 18.63 -25.54
N PRO A 34 -6.66 19.87 -25.92
CA PRO A 34 -5.49 20.53 -25.37
C PRO A 34 -5.63 20.73 -23.85
N GLY A 35 -4.53 20.59 -23.11
CA GLY A 35 -4.48 20.86 -21.68
C GLY A 35 -4.86 19.69 -20.75
N LEU A 36 -4.94 20.01 -19.46
CA LEU A 36 -5.23 19.09 -18.37
C LEU A 36 -6.72 18.69 -18.33
N PRO A 37 -7.07 17.52 -17.75
CA PRO A 37 -8.46 17.19 -17.49
C PRO A 37 -9.11 18.21 -16.56
N THR A 38 -10.42 18.42 -16.72
CA THR A 38 -11.19 19.36 -15.88
C THR A 38 -10.97 19.10 -14.40
N GLY A 39 -10.65 20.17 -13.67
CA GLY A 39 -10.43 20.16 -12.22
C GLY A 39 -8.99 19.88 -11.80
N PHE A 40 -8.15 19.27 -12.64
CA PHE A 40 -6.76 19.00 -12.28
C PHE A 40 -5.95 20.32 -12.25
N PRO A 41 -5.15 20.57 -11.18
CA PRO A 41 -4.36 21.79 -11.05
C PRO A 41 -3.16 21.80 -11.99
N GLU A 42 -2.75 22.98 -12.49
CA GLU A 42 -1.54 23.11 -13.32
C GLU A 42 -0.27 22.68 -12.58
N THR A 43 -0.24 22.85 -11.25
CA THR A 43 0.88 22.45 -10.39
C THR A 43 0.36 22.18 -8.98
N VAL A 44 0.91 21.15 -8.35
CA VAL A 44 0.75 20.88 -6.91
C VAL A 44 1.85 21.61 -6.16
N VAL A 45 1.46 22.51 -5.26
CA VAL A 45 2.35 23.32 -4.41
C VAL A 45 2.19 22.88 -2.95
N ASP A 46 2.56 21.62 -2.69
CA ASP A 46 2.53 20.98 -1.37
C ASP A 46 3.96 20.59 -0.96
N GLU A 47 4.24 20.45 0.34
CA GLU A 47 5.56 19.99 0.83
C GLU A 47 5.91 18.56 0.36
N SER A 48 4.90 17.77 -0.02
CA SER A 48 5.09 16.46 -0.63
C SER A 48 5.62 16.51 -2.07
N ALA A 49 5.68 17.68 -2.73
CA ALA A 49 6.24 17.87 -4.08
C ALA A 49 7.76 18.10 -4.07
N TRP A 50 8.52 17.12 -3.58
CA TRP A 50 9.98 17.18 -3.47
C TRP A 50 10.72 16.31 -4.50
N THR A 51 12.01 16.56 -4.68
CA THR A 51 12.94 15.64 -5.36
C THR A 51 13.94 15.08 -4.35
N GLY A 52 14.40 13.84 -4.53
CA GLY A 52 15.33 13.19 -3.63
C GLY A 52 16.59 14.00 -3.29
N PRO A 53 17.23 14.71 -4.25
CA PRO A 53 18.37 15.57 -3.96
C PRO A 53 18.12 16.70 -2.93
N GLN A 54 16.87 17.04 -2.62
CA GLN A 54 16.53 18.01 -1.56
C GLN A 54 16.85 17.46 -0.15
N PHE A 55 16.93 16.14 0.00
CA PHE A 55 17.27 15.45 1.25
C PHE A 55 18.75 15.07 1.26
N ASN A 56 19.60 16.03 1.60
CA ASN A 56 21.05 15.81 1.70
C ASN A 56 21.52 15.37 3.09
N LYS A 57 20.65 15.44 4.10
CA LYS A 57 20.92 15.02 5.48
C LYS A 57 19.84 14.07 5.96
N GLU A 58 20.30 13.01 6.62
CA GLU A 58 19.41 11.99 7.17
C GLU A 58 18.42 12.54 8.21
N SER A 59 18.81 13.56 8.97
CA SER A 59 17.96 14.24 9.94
C SER A 59 16.76 14.99 9.34
N GLN A 60 16.71 15.21 8.02
CA GLN A 60 15.56 15.84 7.37
C GLN A 60 14.35 14.89 7.24
N TYR A 61 14.61 13.58 7.29
CA TYR A 61 13.59 12.55 7.11
C TYR A 61 13.61 11.44 8.16
N THR A 62 14.58 11.48 9.08
CA THR A 62 14.70 10.50 10.17
C THR A 62 14.47 11.18 11.52
N TYR A 63 13.54 10.64 12.30
CA TYR A 63 13.46 10.91 13.72
C TYR A 63 14.30 9.87 14.46
N ASN A 64 15.42 10.30 15.04
CA ASN A 64 16.25 9.44 15.88
C ASN A 64 15.78 9.57 17.33
N PHE A 65 15.35 8.45 17.92
CA PHE A 65 14.99 8.39 19.33
C PHE A 65 16.15 8.85 20.20
N THR A 66 15.82 9.71 21.16
CA THR A 66 16.73 10.06 22.25
C THR A 66 16.75 8.94 23.30
N ASN A 67 17.71 8.97 24.22
CA ASN A 67 17.70 8.03 25.34
C ASN A 67 16.44 8.15 26.19
N ALA A 68 15.90 9.37 26.35
CA ALA A 68 14.65 9.60 27.08
C ALA A 68 13.46 8.98 26.34
N ASP A 69 13.41 9.08 25.00
CA ASP A 69 12.37 8.44 24.20
C ASP A 69 12.41 6.91 24.35
N LEU A 70 13.60 6.32 24.33
CA LEU A 70 13.79 4.87 24.48
C LEU A 70 13.40 4.38 25.89
N GLU A 71 13.72 5.15 26.93
CA GLU A 71 13.30 4.87 28.30
C GLU A 71 11.77 4.97 28.44
N GLU A 72 11.16 5.99 27.85
CA GLU A 72 9.71 6.16 27.83
C GLU A 72 9.00 5.01 27.09
N LEU A 73 9.54 4.57 25.95
CA LEU A 73 9.04 3.39 25.22
C LEU A 73 9.14 2.11 26.05
N ALA A 74 10.23 1.92 26.80
CA ALA A 74 10.39 0.76 27.67
C ALA A 74 9.37 0.78 28.83
N VAL A 75 9.14 1.94 29.44
CA VAL A 75 8.11 2.11 30.49
C VAL A 75 6.70 1.83 29.93
N ALA A 76 6.38 2.35 28.74
CA ALA A 76 5.09 2.11 28.09
C ALA A 76 4.87 0.63 27.74
N LEU A 77 5.91 -0.07 27.29
CA LEU A 77 5.86 -1.50 27.02
C LEU A 77 5.59 -2.31 28.31
N GLU A 78 6.31 -2.03 29.38
CA GLU A 78 6.10 -2.74 30.66
C GLU A 78 4.73 -2.43 31.26
N HIS A 79 4.23 -1.20 31.11
CA HIS A 79 2.87 -0.85 31.48
C HIS A 79 1.85 -1.67 30.69
N PHE A 80 1.96 -1.74 29.37
CA PHE A 80 1.03 -2.52 28.54
C PHE A 80 1.03 -4.01 28.92
N LYS A 81 2.22 -4.59 29.14
CA LYS A 81 2.38 -5.99 29.57
C LYS A 81 1.71 -6.27 30.90
N ALA A 82 1.80 -5.33 31.86
CA ALA A 82 1.16 -5.46 33.15
C ALA A 82 -0.38 -5.50 33.08
N LEU A 83 -0.99 -5.01 31.98
CA LEU A 83 -2.44 -5.09 31.76
C LEU A 83 -2.90 -6.50 31.34
N GLY A 84 -1.99 -7.36 30.89
CA GLY A 84 -2.32 -8.72 30.43
C GLY A 84 -3.24 -8.76 29.21
N LEU A 85 -3.24 -7.70 28.40
CA LEU A 85 -4.03 -7.60 27.18
C LEU A 85 -3.30 -8.28 26.01
N ASP A 86 -4.09 -8.80 25.06
CA ASP A 86 -3.54 -9.28 23.79
C ASP A 86 -2.90 -8.13 23.01
N GLY A 87 -1.77 -8.40 22.35
CA GLY A 87 -0.97 -7.37 21.67
C GLY A 87 -1.69 -6.63 20.54
N ASP A 88 -2.76 -7.19 19.98
CA ASP A 88 -3.59 -6.50 18.99
C ASP A 88 -4.48 -5.40 19.59
N LEU A 89 -4.64 -5.37 20.91
CA LEU A 89 -5.38 -4.35 21.65
C LEU A 89 -4.54 -3.12 22.01
N VAL A 90 -3.23 -3.10 21.70
CA VAL A 90 -2.35 -1.93 21.91
C VAL A 90 -2.94 -0.69 21.23
N ASN A 91 -3.06 0.42 21.96
CA ASN A 91 -3.52 1.72 21.49
C ASN A 91 -2.92 2.85 22.35
N LYS A 92 -3.25 4.12 22.05
CA LYS A 92 -2.70 5.29 22.78
C LYS A 92 -3.01 5.27 24.28
N ASP A 93 -4.18 4.77 24.68
CA ASP A 93 -4.66 4.84 26.06
C ASP A 93 -3.97 3.81 26.97
N ASN A 94 -3.58 2.66 26.41
CA ASN A 94 -2.88 1.59 27.13
C ASN A 94 -1.39 1.48 26.80
N PHE A 95 -0.86 2.36 25.95
CA PHE A 95 0.56 2.53 25.66
C PHE A 95 0.95 4.02 25.79
N PRO A 96 1.05 4.52 27.03
CA PRO A 96 1.17 5.95 27.29
C PRO A 96 2.58 6.45 26.94
N LEU A 97 2.65 7.49 26.10
CA LEU A 97 3.86 8.23 25.77
C LEU A 97 3.65 9.73 26.08
N PRO A 98 3.67 10.14 27.37
CA PRO A 98 3.39 11.52 27.78
C PRO A 98 4.22 12.60 27.07
N THR A 99 5.48 12.34 26.73
CA THR A 99 6.38 13.29 26.09
C THR A 99 6.58 12.94 24.61
N LEU A 100 6.97 11.69 24.33
CA LEU A 100 7.20 11.22 22.97
C LEU A 100 5.93 11.25 22.11
N GLY A 101 4.75 11.07 22.70
CA GLY A 101 3.47 11.08 21.98
C GLY A 101 3.23 12.39 21.21
N ALA A 102 3.57 13.55 21.80
CA ALA A 102 3.45 14.84 21.12
C ALA A 102 4.43 14.98 19.94
N VAL A 103 5.57 14.31 19.99
CA VAL A 103 6.51 14.26 18.87
C VAL A 103 5.95 13.38 17.74
N LEU A 104 5.41 12.21 18.09
CA LEU A 104 4.79 11.29 17.15
C LEU A 104 3.55 11.89 16.48
N ASP A 105 2.77 12.71 17.18
CA ASP A 105 1.64 13.45 16.59
C ASP A 105 2.10 14.50 15.57
N ARG A 106 3.23 15.19 15.81
CA ARG A 106 3.84 16.09 14.80
C ARG A 106 4.33 15.32 13.58
N ILE A 107 4.94 14.15 13.81
CA ILE A 107 5.35 13.24 12.75
C ILE A 107 4.13 12.77 11.94
N ALA A 108 3.01 12.45 12.60
CA ALA A 108 1.76 12.11 11.93
C ALA A 108 1.30 13.23 10.99
N SER A 109 1.32 14.48 11.46
CA SER A 109 0.98 15.63 10.62
C SER A 109 1.88 15.76 9.40
N ASP A 110 3.19 15.55 9.55
CA ASP A 110 4.15 15.65 8.44
C ASP A 110 4.01 14.49 7.42
N VAL A 111 3.68 13.28 7.88
CA VAL A 111 3.34 12.15 6.99
C VAL A 111 2.05 12.41 6.21
N HIS A 112 1.05 13.05 6.81
CA HIS A 112 -0.24 13.26 6.15
C HIS A 112 -0.35 14.57 5.36
N HIS A 113 0.33 15.64 5.77
CA HIS A 113 0.20 16.98 5.21
C HIS A 113 1.52 17.65 4.81
N GLY A 114 2.65 17.11 5.27
CA GLY A 114 3.99 17.63 4.95
C GLY A 114 4.65 16.82 3.84
N LYS A 115 5.89 16.39 4.08
CA LYS A 115 6.69 15.68 3.06
C LYS A 115 6.18 14.28 2.69
N GLY A 116 5.29 13.70 3.49
CA GLY A 116 4.64 12.44 3.14
C GLY A 116 5.35 11.16 3.60
N PHE A 117 6.48 11.25 4.33
CA PHE A 117 7.18 10.06 4.83
C PHE A 117 8.08 10.39 6.02
N VAL A 118 8.43 9.37 6.81
CA VAL A 118 9.43 9.45 7.88
C VAL A 118 10.07 8.08 8.12
N VAL A 119 11.31 8.09 8.62
CA VAL A 119 11.95 6.95 9.27
C VAL A 119 12.06 7.25 10.77
N VAL A 120 11.46 6.40 11.60
CA VAL A 120 11.62 6.43 13.05
C VAL A 120 12.69 5.40 13.41
N ARG A 121 13.74 5.83 14.10
CA ARG A 121 14.98 5.06 14.28
C ARG A 121 15.50 5.11 15.71
N GLY A 122 16.14 4.02 16.14
CA GLY A 122 16.91 3.98 17.39
C GLY A 122 16.58 2.76 18.26
N ILE A 123 15.53 2.02 17.93
CA ILE A 123 15.22 0.73 18.57
C ILE A 123 16.28 -0.28 18.13
N ASP A 124 16.81 -1.04 19.08
CA ASP A 124 17.71 -2.15 18.82
C ASP A 124 16.93 -3.47 18.88
N PRO A 125 16.61 -4.11 17.74
CA PRO A 125 15.81 -5.33 17.73
C PRO A 125 16.41 -6.46 18.55
N GLN A 126 17.74 -6.49 18.75
CA GLN A 126 18.41 -7.58 19.48
C GLN A 126 18.16 -7.52 20.99
N LYS A 127 17.68 -6.38 21.51
CA LYS A 127 17.36 -6.19 22.93
C LYS A 127 15.92 -6.53 23.28
N HIS A 128 15.12 -6.93 22.30
CA HIS A 128 13.69 -7.17 22.47
C HIS A 128 13.30 -8.53 21.95
N SER A 129 12.34 -9.18 22.61
CA SER A 129 11.67 -10.31 22.00
C SER A 129 10.91 -9.86 20.75
N VAL A 130 10.61 -10.80 19.86
CA VAL A 130 9.82 -10.52 18.66
C VAL A 130 8.45 -9.93 19.00
N GLU A 131 7.86 -10.39 20.10
CA GLU A 131 6.59 -9.89 20.62
C GLU A 131 6.72 -8.46 21.16
N ASP A 132 7.67 -8.21 22.05
CA ASP A 132 7.91 -6.88 22.63
C ASP A 132 8.20 -5.84 21.54
N LEU A 133 9.05 -6.18 20.56
CA LEU A 133 9.38 -5.31 19.44
C LEU A 133 8.14 -5.01 18.58
N THR A 134 7.25 -6.00 18.42
CA THR A 134 6.00 -5.82 17.69
C THR A 134 5.04 -4.92 18.49
N VAL A 135 4.92 -5.11 19.81
CA VAL A 135 4.12 -4.24 20.68
C VAL A 135 4.62 -2.79 20.64
N MET A 136 5.93 -2.56 20.71
CA MET A 136 6.52 -1.22 20.56
C MET A 136 6.16 -0.59 19.20
N TYR A 137 6.29 -1.35 18.12
CA TYR A 137 5.90 -0.90 16.77
C TYR A 137 4.41 -0.53 16.72
N LEU A 138 3.54 -1.37 17.27
CA LEU A 138 2.09 -1.14 17.35
C LEU A 138 1.72 0.08 18.21
N GLY A 139 2.46 0.31 19.31
CA GLY A 139 2.33 1.47 20.19
C GLY A 139 2.67 2.77 19.46
N ILE A 140 3.85 2.84 18.83
CA ILE A 140 4.30 3.99 18.03
C ILE A 140 3.33 4.26 16.87
N GLN A 141 2.92 3.21 16.16
CA GLN A 141 1.93 3.30 15.07
C GLN A 141 0.59 3.83 15.57
N GLY A 142 0.18 3.53 16.81
CA GLY A 142 -1.02 4.07 17.44
C GLY A 142 -1.02 5.60 17.48
N TYR A 143 0.15 6.25 17.54
CA TYR A 143 0.28 7.70 17.47
C TYR A 143 0.25 8.27 16.06
N ILE A 144 0.92 7.61 15.12
CA ILE A 144 1.04 8.14 13.76
C ILE A 144 -0.20 7.84 12.91
N ALA A 145 -0.77 6.64 13.01
CA ALA A 145 -1.91 6.19 12.21
C ALA A 145 -2.70 5.12 12.97
N ASN A 146 -3.63 5.56 13.82
CA ASN A 146 -4.25 4.74 14.87
C ASN A 146 -5.11 3.55 14.41
N GLN A 147 -5.47 3.45 13.14
CA GLN A 147 -6.26 2.34 12.59
C GLN A 147 -5.40 1.36 11.78
N ARG A 148 -5.71 0.07 11.92
CA ARG A 148 -4.96 -1.04 11.32
C ARG A 148 -5.80 -1.76 10.27
N GLY A 149 -5.28 -1.86 9.05
CA GLY A 149 -5.95 -2.48 7.92
C GLY A 149 -5.53 -3.93 7.71
N ARG A 150 -6.52 -4.80 7.48
CA ARG A 150 -6.28 -6.17 7.00
C ARG A 150 -5.50 -6.14 5.69
N GLN A 151 -4.49 -7.00 5.56
CA GLN A 151 -3.52 -7.04 4.46
C GLN A 151 -3.96 -7.90 3.27
N ASP A 152 -4.87 -8.84 3.49
CA ASP A 152 -5.40 -9.74 2.46
C ASP A 152 -6.73 -10.40 2.87
N LYS A 153 -7.21 -11.36 2.08
CA LYS A 153 -8.46 -12.09 2.34
C LYS A 153 -8.33 -13.16 3.44
N LYS A 154 -7.12 -13.50 3.90
CA LYS A 154 -6.86 -14.52 4.92
C LYS A 154 -6.95 -13.97 6.35
N GLY A 155 -7.12 -12.66 6.52
CA GLY A 155 -7.17 -12.06 7.86
C GLY A 155 -5.86 -11.41 8.29
N ASN A 156 -4.77 -11.57 7.53
CA ASN A 156 -3.45 -11.14 7.96
C ASN A 156 -3.43 -9.65 8.29
N MET A 157 -2.99 -9.30 9.50
CA MET A 157 -2.80 -7.92 9.92
C MET A 157 -1.34 -7.47 9.76
N LEU A 158 -0.42 -8.42 9.88
CA LEU A 158 1.02 -8.28 9.64
C LEU A 158 1.39 -9.09 8.39
N VAL A 159 2.16 -8.49 7.48
CA VAL A 159 2.72 -9.21 6.33
C VAL A 159 4.23 -9.19 6.41
N HIS A 160 4.82 -10.38 6.44
CA HIS A 160 6.26 -10.59 6.43
C HIS A 160 6.79 -10.49 5.00
N ILE A 161 7.71 -9.55 4.78
CA ILE A 161 8.44 -9.38 3.51
C ILE A 161 9.83 -10.00 3.69
N VAL A 162 9.90 -11.28 3.42
CA VAL A 162 11.10 -12.13 3.54
C VAL A 162 11.34 -12.84 2.22
N ALA A 163 12.61 -12.97 1.83
CA ALA A 163 12.95 -13.73 0.63
C ALA A 163 12.51 -15.20 0.80
N ASP A 164 11.86 -15.75 -0.21
CA ASP A 164 11.44 -17.15 -0.21
C ASP A 164 11.65 -17.76 -1.59
N ASN A 165 12.61 -18.67 -1.67
CA ASN A 165 13.02 -19.37 -2.88
C ASN A 165 12.61 -20.86 -2.86
N THR A 166 11.70 -21.25 -1.97
CA THR A 166 11.26 -22.66 -1.87
C THR A 166 10.47 -23.13 -3.10
N SER A 167 9.96 -22.21 -3.92
CA SER A 167 9.46 -22.49 -5.28
C SER A 167 9.67 -21.29 -6.21
N GLN A 168 9.64 -21.51 -7.52
CA GLN A 168 9.76 -20.43 -8.51
C GLN A 168 8.64 -19.40 -8.38
N ALA A 169 7.39 -19.83 -8.13
CA ALA A 169 6.25 -18.94 -7.94
C ALA A 169 6.46 -17.99 -6.74
N LYS A 170 7.13 -18.48 -5.68
CA LYS A 170 7.50 -17.67 -4.51
C LYS A 170 8.67 -16.75 -4.81
N ALA A 171 9.72 -17.27 -5.47
CA ALA A 171 10.86 -16.46 -5.89
C ALA A 171 10.47 -15.30 -6.81
N ASP A 172 9.37 -15.43 -7.55
CA ASP A 172 8.84 -14.41 -8.45
C ASP A 172 7.76 -13.52 -7.80
N HIS A 173 7.26 -13.89 -6.61
CA HIS A 173 6.24 -13.12 -5.90
C HIS A 173 6.89 -11.87 -5.28
N HIS A 174 6.34 -10.67 -5.50
CA HIS A 174 6.96 -9.39 -5.08
C HIS A 174 7.38 -9.32 -3.59
N ARG A 175 6.63 -9.99 -2.69
CA ARG A 175 6.94 -10.10 -1.25
C ARG A 175 8.15 -10.98 -0.92
N HIS A 176 8.47 -11.92 -1.81
CA HIS A 176 9.40 -13.04 -1.59
C HIS A 176 10.58 -13.05 -2.55
N SER A 177 10.48 -12.31 -3.65
CA SER A 177 11.55 -12.15 -4.61
C SER A 177 12.70 -11.34 -4.04
N THR A 178 13.92 -11.64 -4.47
CA THR A 178 15.12 -10.83 -4.26
C THR A 178 15.34 -9.79 -5.35
N SER A 179 14.56 -9.87 -6.45
CA SER A 179 14.62 -8.93 -7.57
C SER A 179 14.12 -7.53 -7.18
N ALA A 180 14.56 -6.54 -7.95
CA ALA A 180 14.02 -5.20 -7.86
C ALA A 180 12.52 -5.19 -8.20
N ILE A 181 11.77 -4.33 -7.53
CA ILE A 181 10.36 -4.06 -7.86
C ILE A 181 10.24 -2.65 -8.45
N THR A 182 9.22 -2.42 -9.27
CA THR A 182 8.94 -1.11 -9.86
C THR A 182 8.24 -0.20 -8.86
N PHE A 183 8.18 1.10 -9.16
CA PHE A 183 7.43 2.05 -8.34
C PHE A 183 5.94 1.69 -8.32
N HIS A 184 5.37 1.67 -7.13
CA HIS A 184 3.97 1.32 -6.89
C HIS A 184 3.47 1.94 -5.59
N ASN A 185 2.16 1.81 -5.37
CA ASN A 185 1.50 1.99 -4.10
C ASN A 185 0.93 0.64 -3.62
N GLU A 186 0.65 0.53 -2.33
CA GLU A 186 -0.20 -0.55 -1.84
C GLU A 186 -1.65 -0.31 -2.26
N GLU A 187 -2.40 -1.39 -2.48
CA GLU A 187 -3.79 -1.34 -2.96
C GLU A 187 -4.73 -0.53 -2.03
N SER A 188 -4.45 -0.50 -0.73
CA SER A 188 -5.23 0.24 0.26
C SER A 188 -4.37 0.80 1.38
N GLY A 189 -4.99 1.58 2.26
CA GLY A 189 -4.33 2.25 3.38
C GLY A 189 -3.80 3.61 3.01
N ASP A 190 -3.99 4.57 3.92
CA ASP A 190 -3.51 5.95 3.76
C ASP A 190 -1.99 5.99 3.88
N VAL A 191 -1.46 5.17 4.79
CA VAL A 191 -0.03 5.05 5.07
C VAL A 191 0.36 3.58 5.02
N VAL A 192 1.49 3.29 4.37
CA VAL A 192 2.19 2.02 4.48
C VAL A 192 3.25 2.18 5.55
N SER A 193 3.27 1.25 6.49
CA SER A 193 4.29 1.22 7.54
C SER A 193 4.96 -0.14 7.58
N TRP A 194 6.24 -0.15 7.94
CA TRP A 194 6.91 -1.40 8.24
C TRP A 194 7.99 -1.23 9.30
N LEU A 195 8.14 -2.27 10.11
CA LEU A 195 9.27 -2.49 10.99
C LEU A 195 10.33 -3.32 10.25
N THR A 196 11.57 -2.84 10.25
CA THR A 196 12.74 -3.59 9.77
C THR A 196 13.29 -4.41 10.92
N ARG A 197 13.14 -5.73 10.88
CA ARG A 197 13.79 -6.61 11.86
C ARG A 197 15.25 -6.80 11.52
N ASN A 198 15.53 -7.20 10.27
CA ASN A 198 16.87 -7.44 9.74
C ASN A 198 17.02 -6.88 8.32
N THR A 199 18.25 -6.52 7.95
CA THR A 199 18.61 -6.08 6.60
C THR A 199 19.24 -7.21 5.79
N ALA A 200 19.28 -7.06 4.46
CA ALA A 200 20.07 -7.94 3.61
C ALA A 200 21.57 -7.70 3.83
N ALA A 201 22.43 -8.66 3.46
CA ALA A 201 23.87 -8.45 3.42
C ALA A 201 24.29 -7.38 2.40
N ALA A 202 23.59 -7.30 1.25
CA ALA A 202 23.83 -6.27 0.23
C ALA A 202 22.53 -5.86 -0.49
N GLY A 203 22.45 -4.60 -0.90
CA GLY A 203 21.31 -4.03 -1.63
C GLY A 203 20.04 -3.91 -0.79
N GLY A 204 18.88 -3.95 -1.44
CA GLY A 204 17.58 -4.00 -0.76
C GLY A 204 17.11 -2.69 -0.15
N LYS A 205 17.70 -1.59 -0.60
CA LYS A 205 17.33 -0.23 -0.22
C LYS A 205 15.85 0.01 -0.44
N CYS A 206 15.25 0.75 0.48
CA CYS A 206 13.95 1.37 0.24
C CYS A 206 14.17 2.62 -0.62
N ILE A 207 13.45 2.71 -1.73
CA ILE A 207 13.56 3.83 -2.65
C ILE A 207 12.17 4.43 -2.83
N ILE A 208 12.06 5.75 -2.69
CA ILE A 208 10.79 6.46 -2.77
C ILE A 208 10.87 7.60 -3.80
N ALA A 209 9.72 8.00 -4.32
CA ALA A 209 9.58 9.16 -5.19
C ALA A 209 8.25 9.86 -4.92
N SER A 210 8.25 11.19 -4.94
CA SER A 210 7.04 11.98 -4.81
C SER A 210 6.15 11.82 -6.06
N ALA A 211 4.92 11.35 -5.86
CA ALA A 211 3.93 11.32 -6.93
C ALA A 211 3.48 12.72 -7.34
N HIS A 212 3.56 13.71 -6.44
CA HIS A 212 3.25 15.10 -6.77
C HIS A 212 4.32 15.73 -7.66
N THR A 213 5.59 15.38 -7.46
CA THR A 213 6.66 15.77 -8.38
C THR A 213 6.50 15.09 -9.73
N VAL A 214 6.18 13.80 -9.76
CA VAL A 214 5.86 13.08 -11.01
C VAL A 214 4.69 13.76 -11.72
N TYR A 215 3.64 14.09 -10.98
CA TYR A 215 2.48 14.82 -11.50
C TYR A 215 2.87 16.18 -12.10
N ASN A 216 3.64 17.00 -11.37
CA ASN A 216 4.03 18.34 -11.83
C ASN A 216 4.83 18.28 -13.14
N VAL A 217 5.77 17.33 -13.25
CA VAL A 217 6.53 17.13 -14.49
C VAL A 217 5.61 16.73 -15.65
N LEU A 218 4.69 15.78 -15.42
CA LEU A 218 3.74 15.33 -16.44
C LEU A 218 2.75 16.44 -16.81
N ALA A 219 2.24 17.21 -15.85
CA ALA A 219 1.31 18.30 -16.11
C ALA A 219 1.94 19.40 -16.98
N ALA A 220 3.21 19.73 -16.73
CA ALA A 220 3.95 20.74 -17.49
C ALA A 220 4.37 20.27 -18.89
N THR A 221 4.68 18.97 -19.08
CA THR A 221 5.33 18.48 -20.30
C THR A 221 4.48 17.54 -21.15
N ARG A 222 3.55 16.79 -20.52
CA ARG A 222 2.74 15.73 -21.13
C ARG A 222 1.32 15.68 -20.50
N PRO A 223 0.52 16.77 -20.61
CA PRO A 223 -0.85 16.79 -20.08
C PRO A 223 -1.75 15.71 -20.70
N ASP A 224 -1.37 15.17 -21.86
CA ASP A 224 -2.00 14.00 -22.49
C ASP A 224 -1.82 12.70 -21.69
N ILE A 225 -0.69 12.53 -21.00
CA ILE A 225 -0.48 11.42 -20.07
C ILE A 225 -1.34 11.59 -18.82
N ILE A 226 -1.47 12.81 -18.28
CA ILE A 226 -2.39 13.08 -17.15
C ILE A 226 -3.82 12.67 -17.52
N ARG A 227 -4.30 13.05 -18.71
CA ARG A 227 -5.59 12.60 -19.24
C ARG A 227 -5.70 11.09 -19.34
N THR A 228 -4.63 10.41 -19.74
CA THR A 228 -4.64 8.94 -19.82
C THR A 228 -4.73 8.30 -18.43
N LEU A 229 -3.95 8.80 -17.47
CA LEU A 229 -3.92 8.28 -16.09
C LEU A 229 -5.23 8.50 -15.33
N SER A 230 -5.98 9.56 -15.67
CA SER A 230 -7.24 9.91 -15.00
C SER A 230 -8.49 9.23 -15.58
N ARG A 231 -8.37 8.45 -16.67
CA ARG A 231 -9.50 7.72 -17.27
C ARG A 231 -9.90 6.51 -16.44
N SER A 232 -11.18 6.15 -16.45
CA SER A 232 -11.67 4.98 -15.71
C SER A 232 -11.52 3.65 -16.46
N ASP A 233 -10.78 3.60 -17.57
CA ASP A 233 -10.65 2.44 -18.46
C ASP A 233 -9.38 1.59 -18.21
N TRP A 234 -8.69 1.76 -17.07
CA TRP A 234 -7.55 0.91 -16.73
C TRP A 234 -8.02 -0.44 -16.15
N PRO A 235 -7.71 -1.57 -16.80
CA PRO A 235 -8.28 -2.87 -16.46
C PRO A 235 -7.45 -3.60 -15.39
N PHE A 236 -7.60 -3.22 -14.12
CA PHE A 236 -6.99 -3.96 -13.00
C PHE A 236 -7.57 -5.37 -12.94
N ALA A 237 -6.72 -6.40 -13.05
CA ALA A 237 -7.13 -7.81 -13.04
C ALA A 237 -7.12 -8.44 -11.64
N LEU A 238 -6.36 -7.87 -10.71
CA LEU A 238 -6.12 -8.41 -9.38
C LEU A 238 -6.39 -7.34 -8.32
N PRO A 239 -6.83 -7.75 -7.11
CA PRO A 239 -7.25 -9.09 -6.70
C PRO A 239 -8.65 -9.47 -7.21
N LYS A 240 -9.35 -8.51 -7.83
CA LYS A 240 -10.63 -8.67 -8.53
C LYS A 240 -10.60 -7.77 -9.76
N PHE A 241 -11.22 -8.22 -10.85
CA PHE A 241 -11.30 -7.40 -12.05
C PHE A 241 -12.12 -6.13 -11.81
N ARG A 242 -11.59 -4.98 -12.20
CA ARG A 242 -12.25 -3.69 -12.15
C ARG A 242 -11.56 -2.69 -13.06
N CYS A 243 -12.34 -1.76 -13.62
CA CYS A 243 -11.79 -0.60 -14.32
C CYS A 243 -11.86 0.63 -13.41
N ARG A 244 -10.75 1.37 -13.27
CA ARG A 244 -10.67 2.61 -12.48
C ARG A 244 -9.46 3.45 -12.89
N PRO A 245 -9.42 4.76 -12.59
CA PRO A 245 -8.23 5.58 -12.82
C PRO A 245 -7.01 5.12 -12.01
N ILE A 246 -5.82 5.53 -12.45
CA ILE A 246 -4.57 5.45 -11.67
C ILE A 246 -4.36 6.75 -10.88
N LEU A 247 -4.68 7.89 -11.49
CA LEU A 247 -4.49 9.22 -10.96
C LEU A 247 -5.86 9.87 -10.73
N PHE A 248 -6.01 10.49 -9.56
CA PHE A 248 -7.25 11.12 -9.12
C PHE A 248 -6.96 12.56 -8.71
N HIS A 249 -7.93 13.44 -8.95
CA HIS A 249 -8.04 14.71 -8.27
C HIS A 249 -9.31 14.67 -7.40
N HIS A 250 -9.13 14.68 -6.08
CA HIS A 250 -10.20 14.47 -5.11
C HIS A 250 -9.99 15.38 -3.91
N ASP A 251 -11.00 16.18 -3.54
CA ASP A 251 -10.94 17.16 -2.46
C ASP A 251 -9.66 18.02 -2.46
N GLY A 252 -9.29 18.53 -3.64
CA GLY A 252 -8.11 19.39 -3.81
C GLY A 252 -6.76 18.65 -3.74
N LYS A 253 -6.76 17.32 -3.64
CA LYS A 253 -5.56 16.49 -3.58
C LYS A 253 -5.37 15.68 -4.86
N ILE A 254 -4.11 15.65 -5.33
CA ILE A 254 -3.67 14.65 -6.31
C ILE A 254 -3.35 13.36 -5.56
N ILE A 255 -4.07 12.29 -5.92
CA ILE A 255 -3.90 10.94 -5.37
C ILE A 255 -3.47 10.01 -6.49
N ILE A 256 -2.44 9.20 -6.25
CA ILE A 256 -2.06 8.10 -7.12
C ILE A 256 -2.24 6.77 -6.39
N ASN A 257 -2.74 5.76 -7.08
CA ASN A 257 -2.79 4.41 -6.53
C ASN A 257 -2.68 3.37 -7.63
N PHE A 258 -1.56 2.67 -7.76
CA PHE A 258 -1.46 1.55 -8.69
C PHE A 258 -0.28 0.63 -8.36
N GLY A 259 -0.30 -0.55 -8.99
CA GLY A 259 0.88 -1.37 -9.18
C GLY A 259 0.87 -1.93 -10.60
N ARG A 260 2.03 -2.18 -11.19
CA ARG A 260 2.13 -2.72 -12.55
C ARG A 260 1.62 -4.16 -12.65
N THR A 261 1.87 -5.00 -11.63
CA THR A 261 1.46 -6.41 -11.64
C THR A 261 -0.07 -6.59 -11.78
N PRO A 262 -0.94 -5.88 -11.03
CA PRO A 262 -2.39 -5.93 -11.28
C PRO A 262 -2.85 -5.55 -12.70
N LEU A 263 -2.05 -4.74 -13.42
CA LEU A 263 -2.40 -4.26 -14.76
C LEU A 263 -1.80 -5.13 -15.87
N MET A 264 -0.55 -5.55 -15.73
CA MET A 264 0.23 -6.24 -16.77
C MET A 264 0.42 -7.74 -16.50
N GLY A 265 0.24 -8.18 -15.26
CA GLY A 265 0.64 -9.52 -14.80
C GLY A 265 2.16 -9.68 -14.68
N ASN A 266 2.58 -10.82 -14.15
CA ASN A 266 3.95 -11.32 -14.21
C ASN A 266 3.95 -12.86 -14.10
N SER A 267 5.12 -13.52 -14.02
CA SER A 267 5.20 -14.98 -13.93
C SER A 267 4.49 -15.54 -12.69
N ALA A 268 4.62 -14.90 -11.53
CA ALA A 268 3.94 -15.31 -10.29
C ALA A 268 2.42 -15.01 -10.30
N HIS A 269 1.99 -13.98 -11.02
CA HIS A 269 0.61 -13.53 -11.11
C HIS A 269 0.25 -13.32 -12.58
N PRO A 270 0.05 -14.41 -13.34
CA PRO A 270 -0.28 -14.29 -14.76
C PRO A 270 -1.60 -13.56 -14.92
N ARG A 271 -1.64 -12.63 -15.87
CA ARG A 271 -2.88 -11.92 -16.22
C ARG A 271 -3.79 -12.88 -17.00
N PRO A 272 -5.06 -13.07 -16.60
CA PRO A 272 -6.00 -13.88 -17.37
C PRO A 272 -6.20 -13.32 -18.79
N ALA A 273 -6.04 -14.18 -19.81
CA ALA A 273 -6.04 -13.78 -21.23
C ALA A 273 -7.38 -13.18 -21.72
N HIS A 274 -8.48 -13.45 -21.02
CA HIS A 274 -9.81 -12.91 -21.36
C HIS A 274 -10.04 -11.48 -20.87
N PHE A 275 -9.15 -10.91 -20.05
CA PHE A 275 -9.25 -9.51 -19.63
C PHE A 275 -8.61 -8.58 -20.66
N PRO A 276 -9.12 -7.35 -20.85
CA PRO A 276 -8.54 -6.38 -21.76
C PRO A 276 -7.06 -6.13 -21.48
N SER A 277 -6.23 -6.07 -22.51
CA SER A 277 -4.84 -5.64 -22.40
C SER A 277 -4.75 -4.12 -22.27
N LEU A 278 -3.60 -3.62 -21.79
CA LEU A 278 -3.33 -2.19 -21.81
C LEU A 278 -3.14 -1.70 -23.26
N THR A 279 -3.62 -0.50 -23.54
CA THR A 279 -3.30 0.20 -24.79
C THR A 279 -1.84 0.68 -24.78
N SER A 280 -1.29 1.01 -25.96
CA SER A 280 0.05 1.59 -26.05
C SER A 280 0.20 2.89 -25.24
N ARG A 281 -0.83 3.75 -25.23
CA ARG A 281 -0.87 4.98 -24.42
C ARG A 281 -0.86 4.70 -22.92
N GLN A 282 -1.57 3.66 -22.47
CA GLN A 282 -1.55 3.26 -21.06
C GLN A 282 -0.17 2.71 -20.66
N VAL A 283 0.47 1.91 -21.51
CA VAL A 283 1.84 1.42 -21.27
C VAL A 283 2.83 2.60 -21.20
N GLU A 284 2.76 3.51 -22.18
CA GLU A 284 3.58 4.73 -22.20
C GLU A 284 3.41 5.56 -20.92
N ALA A 285 2.17 5.75 -20.45
CA ALA A 285 1.88 6.48 -19.22
C ALA A 285 2.52 5.82 -17.98
N LEU A 286 2.51 4.49 -17.89
CA LEU A 286 3.20 3.78 -16.80
C LEU A 286 4.72 3.91 -16.91
N ASP A 287 5.27 3.89 -18.12
CA ASP A 287 6.71 4.06 -18.36
C ASP A 287 7.18 5.49 -18.02
N ALA A 288 6.38 6.49 -18.33
CA ALA A 288 6.64 7.88 -17.98
C ALA A 288 6.69 8.09 -16.47
N ILE A 289 5.73 7.52 -15.71
CA ILE A 289 5.76 7.55 -14.24
C ILE A 289 7.07 6.94 -13.72
N GLU A 290 7.44 5.74 -14.18
CA GLU A 290 8.64 5.05 -13.73
C GLU A 290 9.92 5.83 -14.05
N ALA A 291 10.01 6.42 -15.24
CA ALA A 291 11.16 7.21 -15.68
C ALA A 291 11.33 8.48 -14.81
N ILE A 292 10.26 9.24 -14.60
CA ILE A 292 10.29 10.47 -13.80
C ILE A 292 10.54 10.14 -12.32
N ALA A 293 9.89 9.10 -11.80
CA ALA A 293 10.10 8.65 -10.43
C ALA A 293 11.57 8.27 -10.20
N LYS A 294 12.21 7.52 -11.11
CA LYS A 294 13.65 7.22 -11.04
C LYS A 294 14.53 8.46 -11.09
N ALA A 295 14.21 9.43 -11.95
CA ALA A 295 14.99 10.66 -12.07
C ALA A 295 14.91 11.56 -10.82
N THR A 296 13.86 11.41 -10.03
CA THR A 296 13.57 12.25 -8.85
C THR A 296 13.63 11.50 -7.53
N GLN A 297 14.02 10.22 -7.56
CA GLN A 297 13.94 9.32 -6.42
C GLN A 297 14.88 9.72 -5.28
N MET A 298 14.52 9.26 -4.09
CA MET A 298 15.35 9.28 -2.89
C MET A 298 15.60 7.85 -2.44
N GLU A 299 16.86 7.54 -2.09
CA GLU A 299 17.23 6.27 -1.49
C GLU A 299 17.31 6.40 0.02
N ILE A 300 16.63 5.51 0.74
CA ILE A 300 16.68 5.43 2.20
C ILE A 300 17.56 4.24 2.58
N GLN A 301 18.64 4.54 3.30
CA GLN A 301 19.47 3.52 3.93
C GLN A 301 18.75 2.99 5.18
N THR A 302 18.08 1.86 5.01
CA THR A 302 17.36 1.16 6.08
C THR A 302 18.32 0.41 7.01
N ARG A 303 18.01 0.41 8.32
CA ARG A 303 18.72 -0.30 9.39
C ARG A 303 17.75 -1.19 10.17
N ALA A 304 18.29 -2.24 10.80
CA ALA A 304 17.53 -3.03 11.76
C ALA A 304 16.98 -2.10 12.87
N GLY A 305 15.70 -2.26 13.20
CA GLY A 305 14.96 -1.41 14.16
C GLY A 305 14.26 -0.21 13.55
N ASP A 306 14.53 0.13 12.29
CA ASP A 306 13.84 1.24 11.63
C ASP A 306 12.36 0.94 11.40
N ILE A 307 11.51 1.90 11.74
CA ILE A 307 10.10 1.92 11.40
C ILE A 307 9.86 3.00 10.35
N HIS A 308 9.36 2.60 9.18
CA HIS A 308 9.03 3.55 8.12
C HIS A 308 7.53 3.86 8.15
N PHE A 309 7.17 5.09 7.84
CA PHE A 309 5.80 5.48 7.51
C PHE A 309 5.83 6.26 6.20
N ILE A 310 5.05 5.82 5.22
CA ILE A 310 4.98 6.40 3.88
C ILE A 310 3.52 6.64 3.53
N ASN A 311 3.18 7.88 3.19
CA ASN A 311 1.89 8.24 2.65
C ASN A 311 1.68 7.57 1.30
N ASN A 312 0.83 6.56 1.31
CA ASN A 312 0.58 5.66 0.19
C ASN A 312 -0.20 6.33 -0.96
N LEU A 313 -0.79 7.50 -0.71
CA LEU A 313 -1.60 8.24 -1.66
C LEU A 313 -0.76 9.24 -2.48
N ALA A 314 0.40 9.66 -1.94
CA ALA A 314 1.23 10.71 -2.51
C ALA A 314 2.69 10.30 -2.78
N ILE A 315 3.15 9.18 -2.22
CA ILE A 315 4.52 8.70 -2.38
C ILE A 315 4.49 7.33 -3.06
N LEU A 316 5.27 7.20 -4.12
CA LEU A 316 5.57 5.92 -4.75
C LEU A 316 6.76 5.28 -4.05
N HIS A 317 6.70 3.97 -3.80
CA HIS A 317 7.82 3.23 -3.25
C HIS A 317 8.23 2.07 -4.15
N ARG A 318 9.50 1.71 -4.05
CA ARG A 318 10.07 0.52 -4.65
C ARG A 318 11.20 -0.02 -3.79
N ARG A 319 11.72 -1.18 -4.20
CA ARG A 319 12.82 -1.88 -3.55
C ARG A 319 13.87 -2.22 -4.58
N GLU A 320 15.13 -1.94 -4.26
CA GLU A 320 16.29 -2.42 -5.02
C GLU A 320 16.38 -3.96 -4.96
N ALA A 321 17.10 -4.56 -5.91
CA ALA A 321 17.49 -5.95 -5.78
C ALA A 321 18.40 -6.14 -4.54
N PHE A 322 18.42 -7.33 -3.97
CA PHE A 322 19.23 -7.60 -2.78
C PHE A 322 19.75 -9.02 -2.71
N VAL A 323 20.78 -9.20 -1.89
CA VAL A 323 21.40 -10.49 -1.61
C VAL A 323 21.41 -10.71 -0.10
N ASN A 324 20.77 -11.79 0.34
CA ASN A 324 20.83 -12.21 1.74
C ASN A 324 22.18 -12.86 2.04
N GLY A 325 22.66 -12.68 3.27
CA GLY A 325 23.83 -13.37 3.78
C GLY A 325 23.52 -14.79 4.26
N GLN A 326 24.53 -15.43 4.85
CA GLN A 326 24.41 -16.80 5.37
C GLN A 326 23.80 -16.80 6.77
N CYS A 327 24.11 -15.78 7.57
CA CYS A 327 23.63 -15.68 8.94
C CYS A 327 22.17 -15.20 9.00
N PRO A 328 21.37 -15.62 10.00
CA PRO A 328 19.96 -15.22 10.11
C PRO A 328 19.71 -13.70 10.20
N ASP A 329 20.65 -12.96 10.77
CA ASP A 329 20.66 -11.50 10.92
C ASP A 329 21.04 -10.76 9.63
N GLU A 330 21.60 -11.46 8.64
CA GLU A 330 21.90 -10.95 7.29
C GLU A 330 20.80 -11.26 6.27
N LYS A 331 19.65 -11.79 6.75
CA LYS A 331 18.47 -12.07 5.94
C LYS A 331 17.45 -10.96 6.12
N ARG A 332 17.13 -10.27 5.02
CA ARG A 332 16.16 -9.18 5.02
C ARG A 332 14.79 -9.65 5.53
N HIS A 333 14.29 -8.99 6.56
CA HIS A 333 12.98 -9.27 7.17
C HIS A 333 12.30 -7.96 7.53
N LEU A 334 11.25 -7.61 6.79
CA LEU A 334 10.34 -6.52 7.15
C LEU A 334 8.98 -7.06 7.58
N VAL A 335 8.34 -6.37 8.52
CA VAL A 335 6.95 -6.63 8.91
C VAL A 335 6.12 -5.41 8.52
N ARG A 336 5.30 -5.55 7.48
CA ARG A 336 4.53 -4.47 6.86
C ARG A 336 3.09 -4.45 7.35
N MET A 337 2.57 -3.24 7.52
CA MET A 337 1.17 -2.92 7.76
C MET A 337 0.67 -1.83 6.79
N ARG A 338 -0.64 -1.80 6.63
CA ARG A 338 -1.42 -0.76 5.95
C ARG A 338 -2.24 -0.12 7.06
N VAL A 339 -2.05 1.17 7.25
CA VAL A 339 -2.58 1.89 8.41
C VAL A 339 -3.27 3.17 7.96
N ARG A 340 -4.10 3.71 8.85
CA ARG A 340 -4.90 4.90 8.61
C ARG A 340 -4.93 5.75 9.87
N ASN A 341 -4.87 7.07 9.71
CA ASN A 341 -5.12 8.01 10.78
C ASN A 341 -6.57 8.50 10.65
N GLU A 342 -7.38 8.34 11.69
CA GLU A 342 -8.80 8.71 11.61
C GLU A 342 -9.03 10.23 11.51
N LYS A 343 -8.08 11.04 11.97
CA LYS A 343 -8.18 12.51 12.01
C LYS A 343 -7.46 13.17 10.83
N LEU A 344 -6.33 12.61 10.42
CA LEU A 344 -5.45 13.17 9.37
C LEU A 344 -5.57 12.44 8.04
N GLY A 345 -6.28 11.31 8.00
CA GLY A 345 -6.52 10.55 6.79
C GLY A 345 -7.29 11.36 5.76
N TRP A 346 -6.89 11.24 4.49
CA TRP A 346 -7.56 11.94 3.40
C TRP A 346 -8.92 11.29 3.10
N SER A 347 -9.82 12.06 2.49
CA SER A 347 -10.98 11.48 1.82
C SER A 347 -10.51 10.62 0.64
N ILE A 348 -11.20 9.51 0.41
CA ILE A 348 -10.80 8.50 -0.57
C ILE A 348 -11.78 8.53 -1.74
N PRO A 349 -11.29 8.61 -3.00
CA PRO A 349 -12.12 8.54 -4.20
C PRO A 349 -13.05 7.34 -4.18
N ALA A 350 -14.28 7.50 -4.69
CA ALA A 350 -15.32 6.47 -4.66
C ALA A 350 -14.85 5.13 -5.24
N GLU A 351 -14.02 5.17 -6.27
CA GLU A 351 -13.42 3.99 -6.86
C GLU A 351 -12.54 3.24 -5.85
N LEU A 352 -11.76 3.92 -5.02
CA LEU A 352 -10.85 3.28 -4.07
C LEU A 352 -11.55 2.82 -2.77
N GLN A 353 -12.72 3.37 -2.44
CA GLN A 353 -13.44 3.12 -1.18
C GLN A 353 -13.64 1.63 -0.87
N ARG A 354 -13.87 0.78 -1.87
CA ARG A 354 -14.02 -0.66 -1.65
C ARG A 354 -12.82 -1.28 -0.96
N GLU A 355 -11.60 -0.95 -1.39
CA GLU A 355 -10.39 -1.57 -0.83
C GLU A 355 -10.08 -1.04 0.57
N TRP A 356 -10.48 0.20 0.87
CA TRP A 356 -10.45 0.75 2.22
C TRP A 356 -11.48 0.09 3.13
N PHE A 357 -12.73 -0.06 2.67
CA PHE A 357 -13.76 -0.77 3.39
C PHE A 357 -13.34 -2.21 3.68
N GLU A 358 -12.82 -2.93 2.66
CA GLU A 358 -12.34 -4.30 2.85
C GLU A 358 -11.19 -4.35 3.87
N ALA A 359 -10.28 -3.38 3.90
CA ALA A 359 -9.15 -3.37 4.83
C ALA A 359 -9.51 -2.95 6.27
N PHE A 360 -10.30 -1.90 6.46
CA PHE A 360 -10.47 -1.24 7.76
C PHE A 360 -11.82 -1.52 8.43
N GLU A 361 -12.90 -1.60 7.64
CA GLU A 361 -14.27 -1.53 8.17
C GLU A 361 -15.01 -2.88 8.13
N LYS A 362 -14.76 -3.69 7.08
CA LYS A 362 -15.47 -4.96 6.88
C LYS A 362 -15.24 -5.90 8.07
N PRO A 363 -16.29 -6.33 8.79
CA PRO A 363 -16.19 -7.37 9.81
C PRO A 363 -15.66 -8.66 9.19
N ALA A 364 -14.46 -9.08 9.58
CA ALA A 364 -13.86 -10.35 9.21
C ALA A 364 -12.73 -10.68 10.18
N ASP A 365 -12.27 -11.93 10.14
CA ASP A 365 -11.17 -12.41 10.96
C ASP A 365 -9.91 -11.54 10.77
N ARG A 366 -9.22 -11.30 11.88
CA ARG A 366 -7.97 -10.56 11.95
C ARG A 366 -6.94 -11.46 12.62
N VAL A 367 -5.85 -11.75 11.91
CA VAL A 367 -4.84 -12.72 12.33
C VAL A 367 -3.48 -12.04 12.41
N TRP A 368 -2.82 -12.20 13.57
CA TRP A 368 -1.58 -11.54 13.93
C TRP A 368 -0.45 -12.57 14.00
N HIS A 369 0.24 -12.78 12.88
CA HIS A 369 1.40 -13.64 12.86
C HIS A 369 2.63 -12.83 13.27
N LEU A 370 3.24 -13.19 14.41
CA LEU A 370 4.48 -12.56 14.87
C LEU A 370 5.70 -13.05 14.09
N GLU A 371 5.61 -14.20 13.43
CA GLU A 371 6.67 -14.80 12.61
C GLU A 371 6.18 -15.17 11.21
N PRO A 372 7.09 -15.30 10.21
CA PRO A 372 6.72 -15.76 8.88
C PRO A 372 5.99 -17.11 8.96
N MET A 373 4.87 -17.23 8.27
CA MET A 373 4.11 -18.48 8.22
C MET A 373 4.93 -19.59 7.55
N PRO A 374 5.03 -20.80 8.12
CA PRO A 374 5.34 -21.98 7.33
C PRO A 374 4.16 -22.27 6.38
N ASP A 375 4.45 -22.74 5.16
CA ASP A 375 3.45 -22.98 4.10
C ASP A 375 2.33 -23.94 4.46
N ALA A 376 2.56 -24.78 5.47
CA ALA A 376 1.62 -25.75 5.95
C ALA A 376 1.11 -25.36 7.34
N PHE A 377 0.16 -24.43 7.40
CA PHE A 377 -0.82 -24.42 8.48
C PHE A 377 -2.17 -24.85 7.92
N PHE A 378 -2.46 -26.14 8.13
CA PHE A 378 -3.80 -26.70 8.10
C PHE A 378 -4.63 -25.99 9.17
N PRO A 379 -5.87 -25.58 8.92
CA PRO A 379 -6.78 -25.28 10.01
C PRO A 379 -7.00 -26.59 10.79
N LEU A 380 -6.32 -26.75 11.92
CA LEU A 380 -6.66 -27.76 12.91
C LEU A 380 -8.06 -27.42 13.45
N ARG A 381 -9.04 -28.11 12.87
CA ARG A 381 -10.43 -28.36 13.30
C ARG A 381 -11.24 -27.19 13.86
N LYS A 382 -12.37 -26.94 13.18
CA LYS A 382 -13.43 -26.01 13.58
C LYS A 382 -14.39 -26.54 14.66
N TYR A 383 -14.11 -27.67 15.34
CA TYR A 383 -14.94 -28.22 16.45
C TYR A 383 -14.10 -29.14 17.38
N PRO A 384 -14.48 -29.29 18.67
CA PRO A 384 -13.63 -29.83 19.72
C PRO A 384 -13.57 -31.36 19.71
N ASN A 385 -12.44 -31.88 20.20
CA ASN A 385 -12.33 -33.01 21.12
C ASN A 385 -10.98 -32.94 21.81
#